data_AF-A0A5Q0GYI0-F1
#
_entry.id   AF-A0A5Q0GYI0-F1
#
_cell.length_a   1.000
_cell.length_b   1.000
_cell.length_c   1.000
_cell.angle_alpha   90.00
_cell.angle_beta   90.00
_cell.angle_gamma   90.00
#
_symmetry.space_group_name_H-M   'P 1'
#
loop_
_entity.id
_entity.type
_entity.pdbx_description
1 polymer ?
#
loop_
_entity_poly.entity_id
_entity_poly.type
_entity_poly.pdbx_seq_one_letter_code
_entity_poly.pdbx_strand_id
1 'polypeptide(L)'
;MAAGGSTAAALDAWIVFEDEAGMSMTPPTSRTWASRGHTPVIRVRAGARRQLSVAAPTCYKPGERSRLIHRPRLDTGRGGRRGFAWTDYRDLLIPAHHRLGGPIVLAWDNLPCATRRCGIEWR
;
A
#
# COMPACT_ATOMS: atom_id res chain seq x y z
N MET A 1 -9.37 -14.89 14.20
CA MET A 1 -10.28 -14.62 13.06
C MET A 1 -11.68 -14.92 13.57
N ALA A 2 -12.59 -13.93 13.58
CA ALA A 2 -13.88 -14.04 14.28
C ALA A 2 -14.67 -15.28 13.80
N ALA A 3 -15.01 -16.15 14.74
CA ALA A 3 -15.77 -17.36 14.51
C ALA A 3 -17.28 -17.03 14.51
N GLY A 4 -17.79 -16.53 13.38
CA GLY A 4 -19.22 -16.35 13.17
C GLY A 4 -19.57 -15.14 12.30
N GLY A 5 -20.26 -15.38 11.18
CA GLY A 5 -21.15 -14.40 10.53
C GLY A 5 -20.53 -13.28 9.70
N SER A 6 -19.26 -13.35 9.27
CA SER A 6 -18.75 -12.36 8.30
C SER A 6 -19.09 -12.76 6.87
N THR A 7 -19.40 -11.79 6.01
CA THR A 7 -19.59 -11.97 4.56
C THR A 7 -18.44 -12.76 3.93
N ALA A 8 -17.22 -12.58 4.43
CA ALA A 8 -16.07 -13.34 3.96
C ALA A 8 -16.14 -14.83 4.32
N ALA A 9 -16.61 -15.18 5.53
CA ALA A 9 -16.81 -16.58 5.90
C ALA A 9 -17.98 -17.22 5.11
N ALA A 10 -19.05 -16.48 4.86
CA ALA A 10 -20.18 -16.95 4.06
C ALA A 10 -19.83 -17.19 2.58
N LEU A 11 -18.90 -16.41 2.03
CA LEU A 11 -18.46 -16.50 0.64
C LEU A 11 -17.20 -17.36 0.44
N ASP A 12 -16.66 -17.97 1.51
CA ASP A 12 -15.34 -18.61 1.51
C ASP A 12 -14.25 -17.71 0.88
N ALA A 13 -14.33 -16.41 1.18
CA ALA A 13 -13.56 -15.36 0.54
C ALA A 13 -12.30 -14.98 1.31
N TRP A 14 -11.35 -14.41 0.58
CA TRP A 14 -10.19 -13.73 1.15
C TRP A 14 -10.61 -12.40 1.75
N ILE A 15 -10.22 -12.15 3.00
CA ILE A 15 -10.26 -10.82 3.59
C ILE A 15 -8.97 -10.11 3.19
N VAL A 16 -9.12 -9.00 2.46
CA VAL A 16 -7.99 -8.21 1.97
C VAL A 16 -8.05 -6.83 2.59
N PHE A 17 -7.03 -6.44 3.35
CA PHE A 17 -6.87 -5.07 3.85
C PHE A 17 -5.86 -4.35 2.98
N GLU A 18 -6.30 -3.26 2.38
CA GLU A 18 -5.49 -2.43 1.49
C GLU A 18 -5.20 -1.07 2.15
N ASP A 19 -3.95 -0.63 2.03
CA ASP A 19 -3.45 0.63 2.58
C ASP A 19 -2.21 1.11 1.79
N GLU A 20 -1.98 2.42 1.81
CA GLU A 20 -0.84 3.09 1.18
C GLU A 20 0.17 3.58 2.23
N ALA A 21 1.45 3.21 2.07
CA ALA A 21 2.56 3.75 2.84
C ALA A 21 3.48 4.62 1.98
N GLY A 22 3.67 5.88 2.38
CA GLY A 22 4.60 6.82 1.76
C GLY A 22 5.91 6.97 2.54
N MET A 23 7.05 6.79 1.87
CA MET A 23 8.39 6.94 2.45
C MET A 23 9.14 8.07 1.75
N SER A 24 9.64 9.04 2.52
CA SER A 24 10.53 10.08 1.97
C SER A 24 11.86 9.45 1.56
N MET A 25 12.31 9.76 0.34
CA MET A 25 13.67 9.43 -0.11
C MET A 25 14.70 10.51 0.21
N THR A 26 14.28 11.60 0.85
CA THR A 26 15.23 12.49 1.52
C THR A 26 15.68 11.76 2.78
N PRO A 27 16.96 11.32 2.87
CA PRO A 27 17.41 10.58 4.04
C PRO A 27 17.23 11.46 5.29
N PRO A 28 16.53 10.98 6.33
CA PRO A 28 16.45 11.72 7.61
C PRO A 28 17.82 11.83 8.28
N THR A 29 18.77 10.96 7.90
CA THR A 29 20.14 10.92 8.40
C THR A 29 21.05 10.35 7.32
N SER A 30 22.05 11.11 6.87
CA SER A 30 23.23 10.52 6.21
C SER A 30 24.13 10.01 7.33
N ARG A 31 24.27 8.70 7.49
CA ARG A 31 25.18 8.01 8.41
C ARG A 31 26.37 8.89 8.86
N THR A 32 26.36 9.42 10.08
CA THR A 32 27.50 10.14 10.65
C THR A 32 28.15 9.26 11.71
N TRP A 33 29.36 8.77 11.42
CA TRP A 33 30.29 8.40 12.48
C TRP A 33 30.79 9.70 13.12
N ALA A 34 29.99 10.26 14.03
CA ALA A 34 30.38 11.45 14.77
C ALA A 34 31.29 11.05 15.93
N SER A 35 32.34 11.83 16.17
CA SER A 35 33.20 11.64 17.33
C SER A 35 32.36 11.61 18.61
N ARG A 36 32.64 10.67 19.50
CA ARG A 36 31.95 10.53 20.79
C ARG A 36 31.95 11.87 21.53
N GLY A 37 30.77 12.32 21.98
CA GLY A 37 30.59 13.60 22.69
C GLY A 37 30.31 14.82 21.80
N HIS A 38 30.28 14.68 20.47
CA HIS A 38 29.96 15.78 19.56
C HIS A 38 28.66 15.51 18.80
N THR A 39 27.66 16.37 19.00
CA THR A 39 26.37 16.28 18.29
C THR A 39 26.57 16.70 16.83
N PRO A 40 26.36 15.80 15.85
CA PRO A 40 26.48 16.18 14.45
C PRO A 40 25.30 17.07 14.02
N VAL A 41 25.60 18.18 13.34
CA VAL A 41 24.59 19.05 12.72
C VAL A 41 24.51 18.71 11.23
N ILE A 42 23.43 18.06 10.81
CA ILE A 42 23.20 17.69 9.40
C ILE A 42 22.23 18.69 8.78
N ARG A 43 22.67 19.41 7.75
CA ARG A 43 21.81 20.29 6.94
C ARG A 43 21.28 19.51 5.74
N VAL A 44 20.00 19.19 5.74
CA VAL A 44 19.31 18.58 4.59
C VAL A 44 18.54 19.64 3.80
N ARG A 45 18.54 19.52 2.47
CA ARG A 45 17.59 20.25 1.63
C ARG A 45 16.25 19.51 1.70
N ALA A 46 15.30 20.03 2.49
CA ALA A 46 13.93 19.51 2.60
C ALA A 46 13.12 19.58 1.27
N GLY A 47 13.69 20.13 0.19
CA GLY A 47 13.05 20.29 -1.11
C GLY A 47 13.21 19.12 -2.10
N ALA A 48 14.01 18.08 -1.79
CA ALA A 48 14.08 16.89 -2.63
C ALA A 48 12.79 16.07 -2.49
N ARG A 49 11.78 16.40 -3.31
CA ARG A 49 10.42 15.79 -3.34
C ARG A 49 10.40 14.37 -3.92
N ARG A 50 11.42 13.55 -3.62
CA ARG A 50 11.41 12.15 -4.03
C ARG A 50 10.75 11.34 -2.92
N GLN A 51 9.68 10.65 -3.26
CA GLN A 51 8.92 9.81 -2.34
C GLN A 51 8.75 8.43 -2.98
N LEU A 52 8.87 7.38 -2.18
CA LEU A 52 8.44 6.05 -2.54
C LEU A 52 7.10 5.80 -1.86
N SER A 53 6.01 5.70 -2.63
CA SER A 53 4.74 5.21 -2.12
C SER A 53 4.62 3.71 -2.41
N VAL A 54 4.04 2.94 -1.51
CA VAL A 54 3.77 1.52 -1.68
C VAL A 54 2.32 1.26 -1.31
N ALA A 55 1.54 0.70 -2.24
CA ALA A 55 0.23 0.15 -1.94
C ALA A 55 0.38 -1.36 -1.73
N ALA A 56 -0.16 -1.88 -0.63
CA ALA A 56 0.11 -3.24 -0.21
C ALA A 56 -1.10 -3.93 0.45
N PRO A 57 -1.92 -4.66 -0.32
CA PRO A 57 -2.94 -5.53 0.23
C PRO A 57 -2.34 -6.70 1.04
N THR A 58 -2.78 -6.79 2.29
CA THR A 58 -2.59 -7.95 3.17
C THR A 58 -3.80 -8.87 3.05
N CYS A 59 -3.58 -10.13 2.72
CA CYS A 59 -4.62 -11.08 2.33
C CYS A 59 -4.66 -12.25 3.33
N TYR A 60 -5.85 -12.51 3.87
CA TYR A 60 -6.09 -13.54 4.88
C TYR A 60 -7.28 -14.41 4.52
N LYS A 61 -7.13 -15.72 4.64
CA LYS A 61 -8.22 -16.69 4.56
C LYS A 61 -7.94 -17.82 5.56
N PRO A 62 -8.92 -18.24 6.39
CA PRO A 62 -8.73 -19.36 7.31
C PRO A 62 -8.30 -20.63 6.55
N GLY A 63 -7.30 -21.35 7.09
CA GLY A 63 -6.75 -22.54 6.44
C GLY A 63 -5.75 -22.28 5.31
N GLU A 64 -5.61 -21.02 4.88
CA GLU A 64 -4.65 -20.61 3.85
C GLU A 64 -3.50 -19.80 4.43
N ARG A 65 -2.35 -19.83 3.74
CA ARG A 65 -1.20 -18.99 4.12
C ARG A 65 -1.51 -17.52 3.80
N SER A 66 -1.30 -16.62 4.76
CA SER A 66 -1.41 -15.18 4.55
C SER A 66 -0.46 -14.70 3.44
N ARG A 67 -0.92 -13.72 2.65
CA ARG A 67 -0.16 -13.20 1.50
C ARG A 67 -0.07 -11.68 1.55
N LEU A 68 1.09 -11.15 1.21
CA LEU A 68 1.32 -9.73 1.00
C LEU A 68 1.63 -9.52 -0.48
N ILE A 69 0.79 -8.75 -1.16
CA ILE A 69 1.02 -8.33 -2.54
C ILE A 69 1.26 -6.83 -2.47
N HIS A 70 2.32 -6.33 -3.11
CA HIS A 70 2.67 -4.92 -3.04
C HIS A 70 3.08 -4.38 -4.40
N ARG A 71 2.81 -3.11 -4.64
CA ARG A 71 3.29 -2.38 -5.82
C ARG A 71 4.00 -1.10 -5.35
N PRO A 72 5.32 -0.98 -5.54
CA PRO A 72 6.01 0.26 -5.25
C PRO A 72 5.80 1.28 -6.38
N ARG A 73 5.72 2.55 -6.02
CA ARG A 73 5.66 3.69 -6.93
C ARG A 73 6.65 4.75 -6.50
N LEU A 74 7.58 5.07 -7.39
CA LEU A 74 8.55 6.13 -7.18
C LEU A 74 8.02 7.46 -7.75
N ASP A 75 7.87 8.46 -6.89
CA ASP A 75 7.71 9.86 -7.30
C ASP A 75 9.09 10.47 -7.56
N THR A 76 9.32 10.91 -8.79
CA THR A 76 10.57 11.54 -9.22
C THR A 76 10.60 13.05 -8.95
N GLY A 77 9.52 13.63 -8.42
CA GLY A 77 9.47 15.00 -7.91
C GLY A 77 9.32 16.10 -8.96
N ARG A 78 9.32 15.78 -10.26
CA ARG A 78 9.04 16.73 -11.37
C ARG A 78 7.63 16.52 -11.92
N GLY A 79 6.64 17.21 -11.36
CA GLY A 79 5.25 17.18 -11.86
C GLY A 79 4.55 15.82 -11.75
N GLY A 80 5.17 14.85 -11.08
CA GLY A 80 4.59 13.53 -10.82
C GLY A 80 3.44 13.62 -9.82
N ARG A 81 2.46 12.72 -9.97
CA ARG A 81 1.42 12.54 -8.95
C ARG A 81 2.03 11.92 -7.69
N ARG A 82 1.76 12.54 -6.55
CA ARG A 82 2.00 11.95 -5.22
C ARG A 82 0.92 10.91 -4.94
N GLY A 83 1.33 9.70 -4.60
CA GLY A 83 0.44 8.59 -4.21
C GLY A 83 -0.24 7.84 -5.36
N PHE A 84 -1.20 6.98 -5.02
CA PHE A 84 -1.91 6.11 -5.95
C PHE A 84 -3.20 6.78 -6.47
N ALA A 85 -3.67 6.37 -7.64
CA ALA A 85 -5.07 6.59 -8.03
C ALA A 85 -5.74 5.28 -8.35
N TRP A 86 -7.04 5.36 -8.58
CA TRP A 86 -7.88 4.22 -8.89
C TRP A 86 -7.29 3.23 -9.90
N THR A 87 -6.69 3.69 -11.00
CA THR A 87 -6.07 2.80 -11.99
C THR A 87 -4.94 1.96 -11.39
N ASP A 88 -4.15 2.54 -10.49
CA ASP A 88 -3.05 1.83 -9.83
C ASP A 88 -3.60 0.76 -8.86
N TYR A 89 -4.69 1.07 -8.14
CA TYR A 89 -5.39 0.13 -7.27
C TYR A 89 -6.06 -0.99 -8.07
N ARG A 90 -6.71 -0.67 -9.20
CA ARG A 90 -7.28 -1.67 -10.11
C ARG A 90 -6.22 -2.64 -10.60
N ASP A 91 -5.09 -2.13 -11.06
CA ASP A 91 -3.96 -2.93 -11.55
C ASP A 91 -3.26 -3.73 -10.44
N LEU A 92 -3.48 -3.37 -9.17
CA LEU A 92 -3.01 -4.14 -8.02
C LEU A 92 -4.00 -5.25 -7.66
N LEU A 93 -5.30 -4.91 -7.65
CA LEU A 93 -6.37 -5.78 -7.20
C LEU A 93 -6.74 -6.87 -8.21
N ILE A 94 -6.75 -6.59 -9.52
CA ILE A 94 -7.04 -7.59 -10.56
C ILE A 94 -6.04 -8.75 -10.53
N PRO A 95 -4.71 -8.50 -10.61
CA PRO A 95 -3.73 -9.59 -10.51
C PRO A 95 -3.74 -10.27 -9.13
N ALA A 96 -4.03 -9.52 -8.05
CA ALA A 96 -4.19 -10.10 -6.73
C ALA A 96 -5.35 -11.10 -6.69
N HIS A 97 -6.50 -10.76 -7.26
CA HIS A 97 -7.65 -11.66 -7.38
C HIS A 97 -7.30 -12.95 -8.11
N HIS A 98 -6.67 -12.87 -9.27
CA HIS A 98 -6.21 -14.06 -9.98
C HIS A 98 -5.21 -14.90 -9.18
N ARG A 99 -4.30 -14.26 -8.42
CA ARG A 99 -3.29 -14.95 -7.61
C ARG A 99 -3.86 -15.57 -6.32
N LEU A 100 -4.94 -15.02 -5.79
CA LEU A 100 -5.66 -15.54 -4.63
C LEU A 100 -6.66 -16.65 -5.01
N GLY A 101 -7.09 -16.68 -6.28
CA GLY A 101 -7.88 -17.78 -6.83
C GLY A 101 -9.27 -17.94 -6.22
N GLY A 102 -9.86 -16.85 -5.69
CA GLY A 102 -11.14 -16.89 -5.02
C GLY A 102 -11.73 -15.50 -4.77
N PRO A 103 -12.99 -15.43 -4.30
CA PRO A 103 -13.63 -14.16 -4.02
C PRO A 103 -12.83 -13.35 -2.99
N ILE A 104 -12.84 -12.02 -3.16
CA ILE A 104 -12.18 -11.08 -2.25
C ILE A 104 -13.23 -10.18 -1.61
N VAL A 105 -13.16 -10.08 -0.29
CA VAL A 105 -13.79 -9.00 0.49
C VAL A 105 -12.70 -7.99 0.80
N LEU A 106 -12.75 -6.85 0.13
CA LEU A 106 -11.79 -5.76 0.27
C LEU A 106 -12.24 -4.81 1.38
N ALA A 107 -11.38 -4.60 2.38
CA ALA A 107 -11.45 -3.51 3.33
C ALA A 107 -10.40 -2.46 2.92
N TRP A 108 -10.87 -1.23 2.71
CA TRP A 108 -10.04 -0.10 2.29
C TRP A 108 -10.51 1.20 2.95
N ASP A 109 -9.66 2.21 2.97
CA ASP A 109 -10.06 3.55 3.35
C ASP A 109 -10.79 4.21 2.18
N ASN A 110 -11.92 4.86 2.45
CA ASN A 110 -12.82 5.41 1.41
C ASN A 110 -12.23 6.70 0.80
N LEU A 111 -11.08 6.59 0.15
CA LEU A 111 -10.39 7.73 -0.44
C LEU A 111 -11.21 8.29 -1.62
N PRO A 112 -11.35 9.63 -1.75
CA PRO A 112 -12.19 10.24 -2.79
C PRO A 112 -11.80 9.88 -4.23
N CYS A 113 -10.57 9.42 -4.45
CA CYS A 113 -10.07 8.97 -5.76
C CYS A 113 -10.76 7.69 -6.25
N ALA A 114 -11.38 6.93 -5.36
CA ALA A 114 -12.12 5.70 -5.62
C ALA A 114 -13.64 5.90 -5.71
N THR A 115 -14.20 6.81 -4.90
CA THR A 115 -15.65 6.92 -4.68
C THR A 115 -16.42 7.56 -5.86
N ARG A 116 -15.75 8.27 -6.78
CA ARG A 116 -16.46 9.08 -7.80
C ARG A 116 -16.90 8.34 -9.07
N ARG A 117 -16.47 7.11 -9.37
CA ARG A 117 -16.97 6.39 -10.58
C ARG A 117 -16.61 4.92 -10.79
N CYS A 118 -15.96 4.24 -9.85
CA CYS A 118 -15.25 3.03 -10.21
C CYS A 118 -15.62 1.82 -9.35
N GLY A 119 -16.53 0.99 -9.86
CA GLY A 119 -16.72 -0.38 -9.38
C GLY A 119 -15.65 -1.32 -9.94
N ILE A 120 -15.29 -2.35 -9.18
CA ILE A 120 -14.47 -3.45 -9.67
C ILE A 120 -15.42 -4.51 -10.22
N GLU A 121 -15.39 -4.73 -11.52
CA GLU A 121 -15.98 -5.90 -12.13
C GLU A 121 -14.87 -6.95 -12.30
N TRP A 122 -15.00 -8.05 -11.57
CA TRP A 122 -14.11 -9.20 -11.68
C TRP A 122 -14.59 -10.05 -12.86
N ARG A 123 -13.96 -9.91 -14.03
CA ARG A 123 -14.27 -10.72 -15.22
C ARG A 123 -13.12 -11.66 -15.54
#